data_AF-A0A2R5L3K1-F1
#
_entry.id   AF-A0A2R5L3K1-F1
#
_cell.length_a   1.000
_cell.length_b   1.000
_cell.length_c   1.000
_cell.angle_alpha   90.00
_cell.angle_beta   90.00
_cell.angle_gamma   90.00
#
_symmetry.space_group_name_H-M   'P 1'
#
loop_
_entity.id
_entity.type
_entity.pdbx_description
1 polymer ?
#
loop_
_entity_poly.entity_id
_entity_poly.type
_entity_poly.pdbx_seq_one_letter_code
_entity_poly.pdbx_strand_id
1 'polypeptide(L)'
;TADATGPKHLNVKITRAKLESLVEDMVKATLEPLRIALKDADLSVSEIDDVILVGGQTRMPLVQATVAEFFGKQARKDVNPDEAVAMGAAIQGAVLS
;
A
#
# COMPACT_ATOMS: atom_id res chain seq x y z
N THR A 1 16.01 -7.23 29.01
CA THR A 1 16.23 -8.02 30.22
C THR A 1 17.36 -7.37 31.00
N ALA A 2 17.15 -7.00 32.27
CA ALA A 2 18.15 -6.26 33.04
C ALA A 2 19.32 -7.18 33.42
N ASP A 3 20.55 -6.78 33.07
CA ASP A 3 21.79 -7.38 33.57
C ASP A 3 22.37 -6.53 34.71
N ALA A 4 23.53 -6.92 35.24
CA ALA A 4 24.16 -6.29 36.42
C ALA A 4 24.57 -4.81 36.26
N THR A 5 24.27 -4.15 35.13
CA THR A 5 24.75 -2.80 34.81
C THR A 5 23.65 -1.72 34.76
N GLY A 6 22.48 -1.99 35.35
CA GLY A 6 21.38 -1.02 35.45
C GLY A 6 20.43 -1.00 34.25
N PRO A 7 19.39 -0.13 34.27
CA PRO A 7 18.39 -0.07 33.20
C PRO A 7 19.01 0.31 31.85
N LYS A 8 18.64 -0.42 30.80
CA LYS A 8 19.12 -0.20 29.43
C LYS A 8 18.06 0.55 28.62
N HIS A 9 18.48 1.58 27.89
CA HIS A 9 17.62 2.34 26.98
C HIS A 9 18.14 2.17 25.54
N LEU A 10 17.27 1.74 24.62
CA LEU A 10 17.59 1.69 23.20
C LEU A 10 17.32 3.06 22.57
N ASN A 11 18.35 3.70 22.02
CA ASN A 11 18.22 4.95 21.29
C ASN A 11 18.81 4.78 19.89
N VAL A 12 17.93 4.63 18.90
CA VAL A 12 18.31 4.43 17.49
C VAL A 12 17.50 5.40 16.64
N LYS A 13 18.18 6.15 15.78
CA LYS A 13 17.54 6.97 14.76
C LYS A 13 17.36 6.14 13.50
N ILE A 14 16.13 6.04 13.01
CA ILE A 14 15.81 5.38 11.74
C ILE A 14 15.38 6.45 10.75
N THR A 15 16.08 6.53 9.62
CA THR A 15 15.71 7.41 8.50
C THR A 15 14.70 6.72 7.60
N ARG A 16 13.96 7.51 6.80
CA ARG A 16 13.07 6.95 5.77
C ARG A 16 13.81 6.00 4.83
N ALA A 17 14.96 6.42 4.30
CA ALA A 17 15.77 5.61 3.40
C ALA A 17 16.18 4.26 4.04
N LYS A 18 16.47 4.24 5.35
CA LYS A 18 16.75 2.99 6.05
C LYS A 18 15.51 2.11 6.13
N LEU A 19 14.35 2.65 6.48
CA LEU A 19 13.10 1.89 6.49
C LEU A 19 12.77 1.34 5.09
N GLU A 20 12.85 2.16 4.05
CA GLU A 20 12.60 1.76 2.67
C GLU A 20 13.53 0.62 2.25
N SER A 21 14.83 0.71 2.55
CA SER A 21 15.80 -0.37 2.25
C SER A 21 15.51 -1.69 2.95
N LEU A 22 14.74 -1.68 4.05
CA LEU A 22 14.39 -2.87 4.82
C LEU A 22 13.11 -3.56 4.31
N VAL A 23 12.31 -2.88 3.49
CA VAL A 23 10.98 -3.37 3.05
C VAL A 23 10.78 -3.28 1.53
N GLU A 24 11.79 -2.84 0.78
CA GLU A 24 11.70 -2.63 -0.67
C GLU A 24 11.31 -3.91 -1.43
N ASP A 25 11.85 -5.05 -1.01
CA ASP A 25 11.53 -6.37 -1.55
C ASP A 25 10.05 -6.73 -1.32
N MET A 26 9.53 -6.44 -0.12
CA MET A 26 8.11 -6.65 0.20
C MET A 26 7.21 -5.80 -0.69
N VAL A 27 7.55 -4.52 -0.91
CA VAL A 27 6.78 -3.64 -1.80
C VAL A 27 6.85 -4.13 -3.25
N LYS A 28 8.03 -4.51 -3.75
CA LYS A 28 8.17 -5.04 -5.11
C LYS A 28 7.41 -6.35 -5.33
N ALA A 29 7.34 -7.21 -4.32
CA ALA A 29 6.58 -8.45 -4.38
C ALA A 29 5.07 -8.22 -4.61
N THR A 30 4.53 -7.05 -4.21
CA THR A 30 3.13 -6.68 -4.47
C THR A 30 2.81 -6.40 -5.94
N LEU A 31 3.82 -6.18 -6.79
CA LEU A 31 3.60 -5.94 -8.22
C LEU A 31 3.27 -7.21 -9.01
N GLU A 32 3.71 -8.37 -8.54
CA GLU A 32 3.48 -9.62 -9.27
C GLU A 32 1.99 -9.99 -9.34
N PRO A 33 1.21 -9.93 -8.24
CA PRO A 33 -0.24 -10.09 -8.30
C PRO A 33 -0.93 -9.11 -9.25
N LEU A 34 -0.44 -7.87 -9.39
CA LEU A 34 -1.01 -6.89 -10.33
C LEU A 34 -0.81 -7.31 -11.78
N ARG A 35 0.37 -7.85 -12.13
CA ARG A 35 0.64 -8.38 -13.48
C ARG A 35 -0.25 -9.57 -13.80
N ILE A 36 -0.43 -10.48 -12.84
CA ILE A 36 -1.31 -11.63 -13.00
C ILE A 36 -2.76 -11.17 -13.22
N ALA A 37 -3.26 -10.23 -12.41
CA ALA A 37 -4.62 -9.71 -12.57
C ALA A 37 -4.85 -9.02 -13.91
N LEU A 38 -3.88 -8.23 -14.40
CA LEU A 38 -3.95 -7.61 -15.73
C LEU A 38 -3.97 -8.67 -16.84
N LYS A 39 -3.14 -9.69 -16.72
CA LYS A 39 -3.11 -10.81 -17.67
C LYS A 39 -4.43 -11.58 -17.68
N ASP A 40 -5.00 -11.86 -16.52
CA ASP A 40 -6.27 -12.59 -16.40
C ASP A 40 -7.45 -11.77 -16.94
N ALA A 41 -7.37 -10.44 -16.87
CA ALA A 41 -8.33 -9.51 -17.45
C ALA A 41 -8.10 -9.23 -18.96
N ASP A 42 -6.99 -9.72 -19.54
CA ASP A 42 -6.52 -9.39 -20.89
C ASP A 42 -6.38 -7.87 -21.14
N LEU A 43 -5.87 -7.16 -20.13
CA LEU A 43 -5.69 -5.70 -20.17
C LEU A 43 -4.22 -5.31 -20.00
N SER A 44 -3.85 -4.22 -20.65
CA SER A 44 -2.60 -3.51 -20.44
C SER A 44 -2.73 -2.42 -19.37
N VAL A 45 -1.61 -1.97 -18.80
CA VAL A 45 -1.59 -0.86 -17.83
C VAL A 45 -2.18 0.44 -18.38
N SER A 46 -2.09 0.67 -19.69
CA SER A 46 -2.64 1.85 -20.36
C SER A 46 -4.17 1.87 -20.41
N GLU A 47 -4.81 0.72 -20.29
CA GLU A 47 -6.27 0.58 -20.31
C GLU A 47 -6.91 0.79 -18.93
N ILE A 48 -6.10 0.96 -17.88
CA ILE A 48 -6.59 1.24 -16.54
C ILE A 48 -6.87 2.73 -16.42
N ASP A 49 -8.14 3.13 -16.35
CA ASP A 49 -8.52 4.54 -16.24
C ASP A 49 -8.06 5.17 -14.92
N ASP A 50 -8.44 4.56 -13.81
CA ASP A 50 -8.22 5.05 -12.45
C ASP A 50 -7.48 4.02 -11.58
N VAL A 51 -6.57 4.51 -10.73
CA VAL A 51 -5.92 3.71 -9.69
C VAL A 51 -6.38 4.20 -8.32
N ILE A 52 -6.92 3.29 -7.51
CA ILE A 52 -7.42 3.58 -6.17
C ILE A 52 -6.56 2.85 -5.13
N LEU A 53 -6.07 3.58 -4.14
CA LEU A 53 -5.31 3.02 -3.01
C LEU A 53 -6.20 2.88 -1.78
N VAL A 54 -6.25 1.68 -1.21
CA VAL A 54 -7.06 1.35 -0.03
C VAL A 54 -6.19 0.66 1.02
N GLY A 55 -6.42 0.98 2.29
CA GLY A 55 -5.69 0.46 3.45
C GLY A 55 -4.52 1.35 3.88
N GLY A 56 -4.28 1.41 5.20
CA GLY A 56 -3.32 2.34 5.81
C GLY A 56 -1.87 2.21 5.32
N GLN A 57 -1.42 1.01 4.95
CA GLN A 57 -0.04 0.79 4.45
C GLN A 57 0.22 1.47 3.10
N THR A 58 -0.83 1.80 2.33
CA THR A 58 -0.71 2.56 1.08
C THR A 58 -0.35 4.04 1.30
N ARG A 59 -0.33 4.52 2.55
CA ARG A 59 0.16 5.87 2.90
C ARG A 59 1.68 5.98 2.84
N MET A 60 2.40 4.86 2.75
CA MET A 60 3.86 4.85 2.61
C MET A 60 4.29 5.45 1.25
N PRO A 61 5.19 6.45 1.21
CA PRO A 61 5.63 7.07 -0.04
C PRO A 61 6.20 6.09 -1.06
N LEU A 62 7.00 5.11 -0.62
CA LEU A 62 7.55 4.07 -1.49
C LEU A 62 6.44 3.29 -2.21
N VAL A 63 5.39 2.87 -1.50
CA VAL A 63 4.25 2.15 -2.09
C VAL A 63 3.57 2.99 -3.16
N GLN A 64 3.27 4.25 -2.86
CA GLN A 64 2.61 5.16 -3.82
C GLN A 64 3.46 5.39 -5.07
N ALA A 65 4.77 5.57 -4.90
CA ALA A 65 5.71 5.76 -5.99
C ALA A 65 5.81 4.51 -6.87
N THR A 66 5.96 3.32 -6.27
CA THR A 66 6.05 2.05 -6.99
C THR A 66 4.78 1.75 -7.79
N VAL A 67 3.59 2.02 -7.21
CA VAL A 67 2.32 1.85 -7.93
C VAL A 67 2.19 2.86 -9.07
N ALA A 68 2.56 4.13 -8.85
CA ALA A 68 2.49 5.16 -9.87
C ALA A 68 3.45 4.90 -11.04
N GLU A 69 4.64 4.37 -10.76
CA GLU A 69 5.59 3.92 -11.77
C GLU A 69 5.03 2.74 -12.58
N PHE A 70 4.44 1.75 -11.90
CA PHE A 70 3.88 0.56 -12.56
C PHE A 70 2.72 0.89 -13.52
N PHE A 71 1.77 1.71 -13.09
CA PHE A 71 0.62 2.10 -13.92
C PHE A 71 0.87 3.33 -14.81
N GLY A 72 2.03 4.00 -14.66
CA GLY A 72 2.35 5.23 -15.38
C GLY A 72 1.42 6.42 -15.06
N LYS A 73 0.67 6.35 -13.95
CA LYS A 73 -0.28 7.38 -13.53
C LYS A 73 -0.40 7.49 -12.01
N GLN A 74 -0.80 8.65 -11.53
CA GLN A 74 -1.02 8.89 -10.10
C GLN A 74 -2.32 8.25 -9.63
N ALA A 75 -2.29 7.68 -8.43
CA ALA A 75 -3.51 7.20 -7.77
C ALA A 75 -4.41 8.37 -7.36
N ARG A 76 -5.71 8.11 -7.30
CA ARG A 76 -6.70 9.06 -6.81
C ARG A 76 -6.49 9.39 -5.34
N LYS A 77 -6.73 10.65 -4.99
CA LYS A 77 -6.53 11.19 -3.63
C LYS A 77 -7.83 11.56 -2.92
N ASP A 78 -8.95 11.42 -3.59
CA ASP A 78 -10.28 11.76 -3.10
C ASP A 78 -11.07 10.54 -2.59
N VAL A 79 -10.40 9.39 -2.47
CA VAL A 79 -10.92 8.20 -1.80
C VAL A 79 -10.27 8.10 -0.41
N ASN A 80 -11.08 7.97 0.65
CA ASN A 80 -10.55 7.70 1.98
C ASN A 80 -10.07 6.23 2.06
N PRO A 81 -8.76 5.96 2.23
CA PRO A 81 -8.24 4.60 2.20
C PRO A 81 -8.63 3.77 3.42
N ASP A 82 -9.05 4.39 4.52
CA ASP A 82 -9.35 3.68 5.77
C ASP A 82 -10.85 3.33 5.89
N GLU A 83 -11.72 4.07 5.20
CA GLU A 83 -13.18 3.98 5.37
C GLU A 83 -13.92 3.46 4.12
N ALA A 84 -13.31 3.55 2.93
CA ALA A 84 -13.97 3.19 1.67
C ALA A 84 -14.54 1.76 1.67
N VAL A 85 -13.85 0.81 2.32
CA VAL A 85 -14.30 -0.59 2.43
C VAL A 85 -15.59 -0.69 3.26
N ALA A 86 -15.65 -0.02 4.41
CA ALA A 86 -16.81 -0.08 5.29
C ALA A 86 -18.03 0.60 4.64
N MET A 87 -17.81 1.72 3.95
CA MET A 87 -18.86 2.38 3.17
C MET A 87 -19.41 1.48 2.05
N GLY A 88 -18.51 0.82 1.30
CA GLY A 88 -18.90 -0.13 0.27
C GLY A 88 -19.75 -1.29 0.82
N ALA A 89 -19.38 -1.82 1.99
CA ALA A 89 -20.14 -2.86 2.67
C ALA A 89 -21.55 -2.37 3.08
N ALA A 90 -21.67 -1.14 3.59
CA ALA A 90 -22.96 -0.55 3.94
C ALA A 90 -23.87 -0.37 2.72
N ILE A 91 -23.32 0.10 1.59
CA ILE A 91 -24.05 0.21 0.32
C ILE A 91 -24.53 -1.17 -0.13
N GLN A 92 -23.67 -2.19 -0.08
CA GLN A 92 -24.06 -3.55 -0.44
C GLN A 92 -25.20 -4.08 0.44
N GLY A 93 -25.19 -3.77 1.75
CA GLY A 93 -26.28 -4.13 2.66
C GLY A 93 -27.61 -3.49 2.27
N ALA A 94 -27.59 -2.22 1.85
CA ALA A 94 -28.78 -1.51 1.38
C ALA A 94 -29.35 -2.09 0.07
N VAL A 95 -28.49 -2.58 -0.84
CA VAL A 95 -28.93 -3.23 -2.09
C VAL A 95 -29.64 -4.57 -1.84
N LEU A 96 -29.28 -5.27 -0.77
CA LEU A 96 -29.83 -6.57 -0.41
C LEU A 96 -31.11 -6.52 0.44
N SER A 97 -31.49 -5.32 0.94
CA SER A 97 -32.64 -5.10 1.83
C SER A 97 -33.90 -4.76 1.04
#